data_AF-B0E0M4-F1
#
_entry.id   AF-B0E0M4-F1
#
_cell.length_a   1.000
_cell.length_b   1.000
_cell.length_c   1.000
_cell.angle_alpha   90.00
_cell.angle_beta   90.00
_cell.angle_gamma   90.00
#
_symmetry.space_group_name_H-M   'P 1'
#
loop_
_entity.id
_entity.type
_entity.pdbx_description
1 polymer ?
#
loop_
_entity_poly.entity_id
_entity_poly.type
_entity_poly.pdbx_seq_one_letter_code
_entity_poly.pdbx_strand_id
1 'polypeptide(L)'
;MSYKAGIDAEAAEKITTDSEVEREGEGNSGNRIAISAYHMAAAQAKDPSALRAICQELQADKPYGVAQETIGYLYYLRFMATSESWALDKALVHMQAAVNDADDEHPDLPRRQQSLAVVKGIYIFCLSRFEAEADIRWRKLDALQQETTLKKVIDSLNLEQDPETSDELNVCIQFVTLLCEEIRSLFSPPRRKRVERRLLKTAVLRSAAQAGDLPVSCTADLGTALPTEKCNT
;
A
#
# COMPACT_ATOMS: atom_id res chain seq x y z
N MET A 1 17.23 -36.57 -22.83
CA MET A 1 16.56 -36.57 -21.51
C MET A 1 15.27 -35.79 -21.64
N SER A 2 14.14 -36.49 -21.71
CA SER A 2 12.81 -35.94 -21.97
C SER A 2 12.07 -35.77 -20.64
N TYR A 3 11.76 -34.54 -20.25
CA TYR A 3 11.00 -34.25 -19.04
C TYR A 3 9.51 -34.43 -19.34
N LYS A 4 8.96 -35.62 -19.08
CA LYS A 4 7.51 -35.81 -18.89
C LYS A 4 7.18 -35.41 -17.46
N ALA A 5 6.80 -34.16 -17.25
CA ALA A 5 6.15 -33.75 -16.02
C ALA A 5 4.74 -34.32 -16.00
N GLY A 6 4.48 -35.26 -15.08
CA GLY A 6 3.14 -35.73 -14.77
C GLY A 6 2.37 -34.59 -14.10
N ILE A 7 1.64 -33.85 -14.92
CA ILE A 7 0.51 -33.05 -14.46
C ILE A 7 -0.62 -34.05 -14.25
N ASP A 8 -1.23 -34.04 -13.06
CA ASP A 8 -2.35 -34.91 -12.70
C ASP A 8 -3.44 -34.85 -13.79
N ALA A 9 -3.52 -35.92 -14.58
CA ALA A 9 -4.36 -36.02 -15.77
C ALA A 9 -5.87 -35.98 -15.46
N GLU A 10 -6.25 -36.14 -14.19
CA GLU A 10 -7.65 -36.30 -13.78
C GLU A 10 -8.42 -34.97 -13.71
N ALA A 11 -7.74 -33.81 -13.75
CA ALA A 11 -8.39 -32.49 -13.81
C ALA A 11 -8.41 -31.88 -15.23
N ALA A 12 -7.71 -32.48 -16.20
CA ALA A 12 -7.63 -31.99 -17.59
C ALA A 12 -8.60 -32.70 -18.55
N GLU A 13 -9.15 -33.86 -18.19
CA GLU A 13 -9.98 -34.70 -19.07
C GLU A 13 -11.45 -34.23 -19.21
N LYS A 14 -11.79 -33.02 -18.74
CA LYS A 14 -13.14 -32.44 -18.90
C LYS A 14 -13.21 -31.13 -19.68
N ILE A 15 -12.12 -30.72 -20.35
CA ILE A 15 -12.08 -29.53 -21.23
C ILE A 15 -11.70 -29.93 -22.67
N THR A 16 -12.04 -31.16 -23.09
CA THR A 16 -11.88 -31.61 -24.48
C THR A 16 -13.19 -32.22 -24.98
N THR A 17 -14.20 -31.37 -25.14
CA THR A 17 -15.33 -31.66 -26.02
C THR A 17 -15.67 -30.37 -26.75
N ASP A 18 -15.08 -30.25 -27.94
CA ASP A 18 -15.67 -29.69 -29.16
C ASP A 18 -16.61 -28.50 -28.97
N SER A 19 -16.00 -27.33 -28.85
CA SER A 19 -16.67 -26.10 -29.27
C SER A 19 -15.67 -25.24 -30.03
N GLU A 20 -15.29 -25.72 -31.23
CA GLU A 20 -14.92 -24.84 -32.33
C GLU A 20 -16.16 -23.99 -32.67
N VAL A 21 -16.35 -22.93 -31.90
CA VAL A 21 -17.23 -21.83 -32.31
C VAL A 21 -16.41 -21.00 -33.28
N GLU A 22 -16.37 -21.43 -34.53
CA GLU A 22 -16.01 -20.59 -35.67
C GLU A 22 -17.08 -19.49 -35.77
N ARG A 23 -16.92 -18.44 -34.97
CA ARG A 23 -17.59 -17.17 -35.24
C ARG A 23 -16.82 -16.52 -36.39
N GLU A 24 -17.18 -16.91 -37.60
CA GLU A 24 -16.90 -16.16 -38.83
C GLU A 24 -17.65 -14.83 -38.78
N GLY A 25 -17.11 -13.89 -37.99
CA GLY A 25 -17.43 -12.49 -38.06
C GLY A 25 -16.29 -11.81 -38.80
N GLU A 26 -16.30 -11.85 -40.13
CA GLU A 26 -15.44 -11.04 -41.01
C GLU A 26 -15.80 -9.55 -40.85
N GLY A 27 -15.44 -8.99 -39.71
CA GLY A 27 -15.72 -7.61 -39.34
C GLY A 27 -14.49 -6.96 -38.78
N ASN A 28 -13.56 -6.58 -39.67
CA ASN A 28 -12.48 -5.62 -39.39
C ASN A 28 -11.70 -5.86 -38.08
N SER A 29 -11.41 -7.13 -37.75
CA SER A 29 -10.79 -7.56 -36.48
C SER A 29 -9.27 -7.55 -36.49
N GLY A 30 -8.65 -6.83 -37.45
CA GLY A 30 -7.28 -7.05 -37.91
C GLY A 30 -6.17 -7.01 -36.85
N ASN A 31 -6.40 -6.42 -35.68
CA ASN A 31 -5.33 -6.20 -34.71
C ASN A 31 -5.58 -6.83 -33.33
N ARG A 32 -6.50 -7.79 -33.17
CA ARG A 32 -6.70 -8.43 -31.86
C ARG A 32 -5.76 -9.62 -31.70
N ILE A 33 -4.92 -9.61 -30.65
CA ILE A 33 -4.13 -10.79 -30.26
C ILE A 33 -5.10 -11.91 -29.89
N ALA A 34 -5.11 -12.97 -30.68
CA ALA A 34 -5.83 -14.19 -30.35
C ALA A 34 -5.05 -14.95 -29.28
N ILE A 35 -5.59 -14.97 -28.06
CA ILE A 35 -5.08 -15.79 -26.95
C ILE A 35 -6.00 -17.00 -26.84
N SER A 36 -5.44 -18.21 -27.00
CA SER A 36 -6.22 -19.44 -26.87
C SER A 36 -6.77 -19.60 -25.45
N ALA A 37 -7.91 -20.29 -25.31
CA ALA A 37 -8.48 -20.59 -24.00
C ALA A 37 -7.49 -21.34 -23.10
N TYR A 38 -6.69 -22.25 -23.69
CA TYR A 38 -5.62 -22.95 -23.01
C TYR A 38 -4.56 -22.00 -22.43
N HIS A 39 -4.11 -21.00 -23.19
CA HIS A 39 -3.15 -20.01 -22.68
C HIS A 39 -3.72 -19.16 -21.54
N MET A 40 -5.00 -18.77 -21.63
CA MET A 40 -5.67 -18.04 -20.55
C MET A 40 -5.76 -18.89 -19.27
N ALA A 41 -6.14 -20.16 -19.39
CA ALA A 41 -6.21 -21.08 -18.25
C ALA A 41 -4.83 -21.24 -17.58
N ALA A 42 -3.77 -21.39 -18.37
CA ALA A 42 -2.41 -21.50 -17.85
C ALA A 42 -1.94 -20.21 -17.16
N ALA A 43 -2.32 -19.02 -17.66
CA ALA A 43 -2.02 -17.75 -17.01
C ALA A 43 -2.68 -17.63 -15.62
N GLN A 44 -3.90 -18.14 -15.49
CA GLN A 44 -4.69 -18.12 -14.26
C GLN A 44 -4.37 -19.26 -13.29
N ALA A 45 -3.67 -20.30 -13.75
CA ALA A 45 -3.32 -21.45 -12.93
C ALA A 45 -2.49 -21.03 -11.71
N LYS A 46 -2.71 -21.69 -10.57
CA LYS A 46 -1.95 -21.43 -9.33
C LYS A 46 -0.45 -21.63 -9.56
N ASP A 47 -0.07 -22.73 -10.20
CA ASP A 47 1.31 -23.02 -10.58
C ASP A 47 1.69 -22.29 -11.89
N PRO A 48 2.74 -21.45 -11.91
CA PRO A 48 3.20 -20.77 -13.12
C PRO A 48 3.96 -21.67 -14.11
N SER A 49 4.21 -22.95 -13.82
CA SER A 49 4.98 -23.84 -14.70
C SER A 49 4.39 -23.97 -16.11
N ALA A 50 3.07 -24.15 -16.22
CA ALA A 50 2.36 -24.25 -17.49
C ALA A 50 2.49 -22.95 -18.32
N LEU A 51 2.33 -21.79 -17.67
CA LEU A 51 2.54 -20.50 -18.32
C LEU A 51 3.96 -20.36 -18.86
N ARG A 52 4.99 -20.80 -18.11
CA ARG A 52 6.38 -20.72 -18.56
C ARG A 52 6.64 -21.60 -19.78
N ALA A 53 6.06 -22.80 -19.82
CA ALA A 53 6.17 -23.70 -20.97
C ALA A 53 5.55 -23.07 -22.23
N ILE A 54 4.35 -22.50 -22.11
CA ILE A 54 3.69 -21.77 -23.21
C ILE A 54 4.52 -20.59 -23.69
N CYS A 55 5.12 -19.82 -22.77
CA CYS A 55 5.99 -18.71 -23.17
C CYS A 55 7.21 -19.19 -23.98
N GLN A 56 7.80 -20.34 -23.63
CA GLN A 56 8.91 -20.93 -24.38
C GLN A 56 8.47 -21.41 -25.76
N GLU A 57 7.30 -22.04 -25.85
CA GLU A 57 6.69 -22.45 -27.11
C GLU A 57 6.44 -21.25 -28.03
N LEU A 58 5.83 -20.18 -27.51
CA LEU A 58 5.57 -18.95 -28.26
C LEU A 58 6.85 -18.28 -28.75
N GLN A 59 7.94 -18.33 -27.96
CA GLN A 59 9.25 -17.82 -28.37
C GLN A 59 9.89 -18.64 -29.49
N ALA A 60 9.57 -19.93 -29.58
CA ALA A 60 10.09 -20.81 -30.61
C ALA A 60 9.29 -20.75 -31.92
N ASP A 61 7.97 -20.55 -31.83
CA ASP A 61 7.04 -20.65 -32.97
C ASP A 61 6.76 -19.31 -33.67
N LYS A 62 6.80 -18.19 -32.94
CA LYS A 62 6.34 -16.89 -33.46
C LYS A 62 7.46 -15.90 -33.73
N PRO A 63 7.26 -14.93 -34.66
CA PRO A 63 8.16 -13.79 -34.80
C PRO A 63 8.34 -13.06 -33.47
N TYR A 64 9.57 -12.59 -33.19
CA TYR A 64 9.96 -12.07 -31.88
C TYR A 64 8.98 -11.02 -31.33
N GLY A 65 8.69 -9.94 -32.05
CA GLY A 65 7.75 -8.91 -31.58
C GLY A 65 6.35 -9.44 -31.24
N VAL A 66 5.80 -10.37 -32.03
CA VAL A 66 4.48 -10.99 -31.79
C VAL A 66 4.54 -11.92 -30.57
N ALA A 67 5.62 -12.69 -30.44
CA ALA A 67 5.86 -13.55 -29.28
C ALA A 67 5.95 -12.72 -27.99
N GLN A 68 6.78 -11.68 -27.98
CA GLN A 68 6.97 -10.77 -26.85
C GLN A 68 5.65 -10.14 -26.42
N GLU A 69 4.87 -9.65 -27.37
CA GLU A 69 3.58 -9.03 -27.05
C GLU A 69 2.59 -10.04 -26.44
N THR A 70 2.48 -11.23 -27.04
CA THR A 70 1.59 -12.29 -26.54
C THR A 70 2.00 -12.71 -25.12
N ILE A 71 3.30 -12.90 -24.88
CA ILE A 71 3.85 -13.28 -23.58
C ILE A 71 3.61 -12.18 -22.54
N GLY A 72 3.79 -10.92 -22.93
CA GLY A 72 3.47 -9.77 -22.08
C GLY A 72 2.01 -9.79 -21.63
N TYR A 73 1.08 -10.10 -22.55
CA TYR A 73 -0.34 -10.21 -22.24
C TYR A 73 -0.64 -11.37 -21.28
N LEU A 74 -0.01 -12.53 -21.46
CA LEU A 74 -0.23 -13.68 -20.56
C LEU A 74 0.25 -13.38 -19.13
N TYR A 75 1.40 -12.73 -18.98
CA TYR A 75 1.87 -12.29 -17.66
C TYR A 75 0.98 -11.20 -17.05
N TYR A 76 0.45 -10.30 -17.87
CA TYR A 76 -0.55 -9.32 -17.41
C TYR A 76 -1.83 -10.00 -16.91
N LEU A 77 -2.37 -10.98 -17.66
CA LEU A 77 -3.53 -11.76 -17.25
C LEU A 77 -3.27 -12.53 -15.95
N ARG A 78 -2.07 -13.09 -15.78
CA ARG A 78 -1.66 -13.72 -14.52
C ARG A 78 -1.69 -12.72 -13.38
N PHE A 79 -1.08 -11.54 -13.55
CA PHE A 79 -1.11 -10.50 -12.51
C PHE A 79 -2.56 -10.15 -12.12
N MET A 80 -3.45 -9.99 -13.10
CA MET A 80 -4.86 -9.70 -12.81
C MET A 80 -5.56 -10.82 -12.03
N ALA A 81 -5.16 -12.09 -12.24
CA ALA A 81 -5.74 -13.24 -11.56
C ALA A 81 -5.14 -13.50 -10.17
N THR A 82 -3.82 -13.33 -10.01
CA THR A 82 -3.09 -13.75 -8.79
C THR A 82 -2.55 -12.60 -7.96
N SER A 83 -2.57 -11.37 -8.49
CA SER A 83 -1.94 -10.17 -7.89
C SER A 83 -0.44 -10.33 -7.60
N GLU A 84 0.23 -11.26 -8.29
CA GLU A 84 1.66 -11.50 -8.12
C GLU A 84 2.48 -10.43 -8.85
N SER A 85 3.19 -9.57 -8.09
CA SER A 85 3.96 -8.44 -8.65
C SER A 85 5.00 -8.85 -9.69
N TRP A 86 5.65 -10.01 -9.51
CA TRP A 86 6.65 -10.52 -10.46
C TRP A 86 6.06 -10.77 -11.87
N ALA A 87 4.76 -11.10 -11.95
CA ALA A 87 4.08 -11.28 -13.23
C ALA A 87 3.90 -9.92 -13.92
N LEU A 88 3.59 -8.87 -13.16
CA LEU A 88 3.50 -7.51 -13.70
C LEU A 88 4.87 -7.00 -14.21
N ASP A 89 5.95 -7.28 -13.48
CA ASP A 89 7.31 -6.94 -13.90
C ASP A 89 7.66 -7.59 -15.24
N LYS A 90 7.37 -8.89 -15.39
CA LYS A 90 7.57 -9.61 -16.65
C LYS A 90 6.69 -9.08 -17.77
N ALA A 91 5.44 -8.77 -17.49
CA ALA A 91 4.54 -8.17 -18.48
C ALA A 91 5.14 -6.88 -19.05
N LEU A 92 5.68 -6.02 -18.18
CA LEU A 92 6.31 -4.76 -18.58
C LEU A 92 7.55 -5.00 -19.45
N VAL A 93 8.43 -5.92 -19.07
CA VAL A 93 9.63 -6.27 -19.85
C VAL A 93 9.26 -6.76 -21.24
N HIS A 94 8.32 -7.70 -21.34
CA HIS A 94 7.93 -8.29 -22.63
C HIS A 94 7.16 -7.30 -23.52
N MET A 95 6.28 -6.46 -22.95
CA MET A 95 5.60 -5.40 -23.71
C MET A 95 6.59 -4.34 -24.22
N GLN A 96 7.58 -3.96 -23.41
CA GLN A 96 8.61 -3.01 -23.82
C GLN A 96 9.48 -3.62 -24.93
N ALA A 97 9.83 -4.90 -24.84
CA ALA A 97 10.57 -5.61 -25.87
C ALA A 97 9.78 -5.65 -27.20
N ALA A 98 8.47 -5.87 -27.16
CA ALA A 98 7.62 -5.85 -28.35
C ALA A 98 7.57 -4.47 -29.02
N VAL A 99 7.52 -3.39 -28.23
CA VAL A 99 7.58 -2.01 -28.74
C VAL A 99 8.94 -1.70 -29.36
N ASN A 100 10.03 -2.11 -28.70
CA ASN A 100 11.39 -1.84 -29.18
C ASN A 100 11.75 -2.62 -30.45
N ASP A 101 11.06 -3.73 -30.72
CA ASP A 101 11.25 -4.55 -31.92
C ASP A 101 10.51 -4.00 -33.15
N ALA A 102 9.49 -3.17 -32.95
CA ALA A 102 8.75 -2.54 -34.04
C ALA A 102 9.51 -1.30 -34.55
N ASP A 103 9.61 -1.16 -35.87
CA ASP A 103 10.01 0.11 -36.49
C ASP A 103 8.87 1.14 -36.41
N ASP A 104 9.19 2.41 -36.68
CA ASP A 104 8.24 3.53 -36.58
C ASP A 104 7.04 3.40 -37.53
N GLU A 105 7.17 2.62 -38.61
CA GLU A 105 6.14 2.39 -39.61
C GLU A 105 5.34 1.09 -39.36
N HIS A 106 5.65 0.33 -38.31
CA HIS A 106 5.01 -0.96 -38.04
C HIS A 106 3.50 -0.78 -37.76
N PRO A 107 2.61 -1.49 -38.46
CA PRO A 107 1.15 -1.31 -38.33
C PRO A 107 0.63 -1.64 -36.91
N ASP A 108 1.30 -2.54 -36.19
CA ASP A 108 1.00 -2.85 -34.79
C ASP A 108 1.63 -1.91 -33.74
N LEU A 109 2.54 -1.00 -34.11
CA LEU A 109 3.26 -0.16 -33.13
C LEU A 109 2.31 0.61 -32.20
N PRO A 110 1.25 1.29 -32.70
CA PRO A 110 0.31 2.01 -31.82
C PRO A 110 -0.35 1.09 -30.78
N ARG A 111 -0.66 -0.15 -31.17
CA ARG A 111 -1.29 -1.15 -30.31
C ARG A 111 -0.33 -1.67 -29.24
N ARG A 112 0.92 -1.94 -29.61
CA ARG A 112 1.99 -2.34 -28.67
C ARG A 112 2.25 -1.23 -27.65
N GLN A 113 2.32 0.02 -28.10
CA GLN A 113 2.46 1.20 -27.24
C GLN A 113 1.28 1.36 -26.28
N GLN A 114 0.05 1.19 -26.75
CA GLN A 114 -1.14 1.22 -25.88
C GLN A 114 -1.08 0.13 -24.81
N SER A 115 -0.71 -1.09 -25.20
CA SER A 115 -0.59 -2.23 -24.27
C SER A 115 0.46 -1.96 -23.19
N LEU A 116 1.63 -1.42 -23.58
CA LEU A 116 2.68 -1.01 -22.65
C LEU A 116 2.20 0.11 -21.71
N ALA A 117 1.47 1.10 -22.21
CA ALA A 117 0.96 2.22 -21.41
C ALA A 117 -0.01 1.73 -20.32
N VAL A 118 -0.91 0.79 -20.65
CA VAL A 118 -1.83 0.17 -19.67
C VAL A 118 -1.05 -0.52 -18.56
N VAL A 119 -0.09 -1.38 -18.92
CA VAL A 119 0.74 -2.11 -17.94
C VAL A 119 1.54 -1.15 -17.05
N LYS A 120 2.14 -0.09 -17.63
CA LYS A 120 2.86 0.94 -16.85
C LYS A 120 1.95 1.69 -15.89
N GLY A 121 0.72 2.03 -16.30
CA GLY A 121 -0.25 2.69 -15.42
C GLY A 121 -0.60 1.84 -14.19
N ILE A 122 -0.81 0.54 -14.41
CA ILE A 122 -1.10 -0.42 -13.33
C ILE A 122 0.12 -0.58 -12.41
N TYR A 123 1.32 -0.67 -12.99
CA TYR A 123 2.57 -0.75 -12.23
C TYR A 123 2.76 0.45 -11.29
N ILE A 124 2.59 1.68 -11.80
CA ILE A 124 2.67 2.90 -11.00
C ILE A 124 1.61 2.89 -9.89
N PHE A 125 0.38 2.52 -10.21
CA PHE A 125 -0.70 2.42 -9.22
C PHE A 125 -0.37 1.43 -8.09
N CYS A 126 0.16 0.26 -8.43
CA CYS A 126 0.59 -0.75 -7.45
C CYS A 126 1.74 -0.23 -6.58
N LEU A 127 2.74 0.42 -7.16
CA LEU A 127 3.86 1.01 -6.41
C LEU A 127 3.38 2.04 -5.39
N SER A 128 2.52 2.98 -5.79
CA SER A 128 1.99 3.99 -4.88
C SER A 128 1.21 3.37 -3.71
N ARG A 129 0.52 2.25 -3.94
CA ARG A 129 -0.14 1.50 -2.87
C ARG A 129 0.85 0.84 -1.92
N PHE A 130 1.90 0.20 -2.44
CA PHE A 130 2.92 -0.42 -1.60
C PHE A 130 3.68 0.59 -0.74
N GLU A 131 4.01 1.76 -1.30
CA GLU A 131 4.66 2.85 -0.55
C GLU A 131 3.77 3.35 0.60
N ALA A 132 2.46 3.52 0.35
CA ALA A 132 1.52 3.92 1.40
C ALA A 132 1.40 2.85 2.50
N GLU A 133 1.37 1.56 2.15
CA GLU A 133 1.32 0.47 3.13
C GLU A 133 2.63 0.35 3.92
N ALA A 134 3.78 0.55 3.27
CA ALA A 134 5.08 0.58 3.92
C ALA A 134 5.18 1.75 4.91
N ASP A 135 4.75 2.96 4.53
CA ASP A 135 4.72 4.13 5.41
C ASP A 135 3.84 3.87 6.64
N ILE A 136 2.66 3.27 6.47
CA ILE A 136 1.79 2.88 7.61
C ILE A 136 2.50 1.88 8.53
N ARG A 137 3.20 0.88 7.98
CA ARG A 137 3.93 -0.11 8.78
C ARG A 137 5.13 0.52 9.51
N TRP A 138 5.89 1.39 8.85
CA TRP A 138 7.00 2.12 9.46
C TRP A 138 6.53 2.99 10.63
N ARG A 139 5.44 3.74 10.46
CA ARG A 139 4.87 4.53 11.55
C ARG A 139 4.41 3.68 12.74
N LYS A 140 3.87 2.48 12.48
CA LYS A 140 3.52 1.53 13.55
C LYS A 140 4.75 1.02 14.28
N LEU A 141 5.85 0.75 13.57
CA LEU A 141 7.10 0.30 14.17
C LEU A 141 7.71 1.40 15.04
N ASP A 142 7.74 2.64 14.57
CA ASP A 142 8.20 3.80 15.34
C ASP A 142 7.37 4.01 16.60
N ALA A 143 6.04 3.89 16.51
CA ALA A 143 5.15 3.99 17.67
C ALA A 143 5.43 2.90 18.72
N LEU A 144 5.67 1.65 18.29
CA LEU A 144 6.05 0.56 19.20
C LEU A 144 7.42 0.80 19.85
N GLN A 145 8.37 1.34 19.09
CA GLN A 145 9.69 1.68 19.62
C GLN A 145 9.59 2.81 20.67
N GLN A 146 8.74 3.81 20.44
CA GLN A 146 8.47 4.86 21.41
C GLN A 146 7.81 4.30 22.68
N GLU A 147 6.81 3.42 22.56
CA GLU A 147 6.13 2.81 23.70
C GLU A 147 7.09 1.97 24.57
N THR A 148 7.96 1.18 23.95
CA THR A 148 8.97 0.40 24.71
C THR A 148 9.99 1.28 25.41
N THR A 149 10.38 2.40 24.79
CA THR A 149 11.29 3.37 25.39
C THR A 149 10.63 4.08 26.58
N LEU A 150 9.39 4.52 26.42
CA LEU A 150 8.59 5.13 27.48
C LEU A 150 8.37 4.17 28.65
N LYS A 151 8.06 2.91 28.36
CA LYS A 151 7.90 1.88 29.41
C LYS A 151 9.18 1.69 30.22
N LYS A 152 10.36 1.65 29.57
CA LYS A 152 11.65 1.57 30.28
C LYS A 152 11.89 2.79 31.18
N VAL A 153 11.55 4.00 30.71
CA VAL A 153 11.67 5.21 31.53
C VAL A 153 10.74 5.13 32.74
N ILE A 154 9.49 4.71 32.56
CA ILE A 154 8.53 4.52 33.65
C ILE A 154 9.03 3.45 34.64
N ASP A 155 9.53 2.32 34.16
CA ASP A 155 10.06 1.24 34.99
C ASP A 155 11.29 1.69 35.79
N SER A 156 12.18 2.50 35.19
CA SER A 156 13.31 3.11 35.90
C SER A 156 12.87 4.12 36.96
N LEU A 157 11.88 4.97 36.66
CA LEU A 157 11.33 5.94 37.61
C LEU A 157 10.63 5.26 38.80
N ASN A 158 9.99 4.11 38.58
CA ASN A 158 9.36 3.35 39.65
C ASN A 158 10.38 2.63 40.56
N LEU A 159 11.58 2.31 40.05
CA LEU A 159 12.61 1.63 40.84
C LEU A 159 13.34 2.57 41.83
N GLU A 160 13.33 3.88 41.57
CA GLU A 160 13.98 4.91 42.39
C GLU A 160 13.05 5.54 43.45
N GLN A 161 11.83 5.01 43.64
CA GLN A 161 10.90 5.54 44.62
C GLN A 161 11.37 5.37 46.07
N ASP A 162 11.85 6.46 46.67
CA ASP A 162 11.95 6.65 48.12
C ASP A 162 10.60 7.22 48.61
N PRO A 163 9.94 6.64 49.62
CA PRO A 163 8.55 6.98 49.98
C PRO A 163 8.35 8.42 50.46
N GLU A 164 9.41 9.17 50.77
CA GLU A 164 9.33 10.54 51.30
C GLU A 164 9.23 11.63 50.21
N THR A 165 9.50 11.35 48.93
CA THR A 165 9.43 12.32 47.81
C THR A 165 8.26 12.07 46.84
N SER A 166 7.20 11.44 47.33
CA SER A 166 6.04 10.90 46.58
C SER A 166 5.29 11.90 45.68
N ASP A 167 5.14 13.17 46.09
CA ASP A 167 4.15 14.05 45.45
C ASP A 167 4.62 14.65 44.12
N GLU A 168 5.89 15.03 44.00
CA GLU A 168 6.45 15.56 42.75
C GLU A 168 6.59 14.47 41.68
N LEU A 169 6.93 13.24 42.10
CA LEU A 169 7.07 12.11 41.19
C LEU A 169 5.72 11.66 40.62
N ASN A 170 4.64 11.72 41.42
CA ASN A 170 3.28 11.43 40.97
C ASN A 170 2.82 12.39 39.85
N VAL A 171 3.20 13.67 39.92
CA VAL A 171 2.89 14.65 38.85
C VAL A 171 3.63 14.28 37.55
N CYS A 172 4.90 13.90 37.65
CA CYS A 172 5.68 13.45 36.49
C CYS A 172 5.09 12.18 35.84
N ILE A 173 4.67 11.19 36.64
CA ILE A 173 4.05 9.96 36.13
C ILE A 173 2.71 10.26 35.45
N GLN A 174 1.86 11.12 36.03
CA GLN A 174 0.60 11.52 35.40
C GLN A 174 0.82 12.27 34.08
N PHE A 175 1.82 13.14 34.02
CA PHE A 175 2.16 13.88 32.80
C PHE A 175 2.64 12.94 31.68
N VAL A 176 3.53 11.99 31.99
CA VAL A 176 4.00 10.99 31.03
C VAL A 176 2.85 10.12 30.53
N THR A 177 1.93 9.71 31.42
CA THR A 177 0.77 8.88 31.06
C THR A 177 -0.18 9.62 30.10
N LEU A 178 -0.48 10.90 30.36
CA LEU A 178 -1.28 11.75 29.48
C LEU A 178 -0.63 11.93 28.10
N LEU A 179 0.69 12.16 28.07
CA LEU A 179 1.46 12.25 26.82
C LEU A 179 1.38 10.95 26.01
N CYS A 180 1.46 9.80 26.68
CA CYS A 180 1.32 8.49 26.03
C CYS A 180 -0.07 8.30 25.41
N GLU A 181 -1.15 8.68 26.11
CA GLU A 181 -2.51 8.59 25.57
C GLU A 181 -2.75 9.52 24.39
N GLU A 182 -2.20 10.74 24.44
CA GLU A 182 -2.33 11.71 23.35
C GLU A 182 -1.60 11.24 22.09
N ILE A 183 -0.35 10.75 22.24
CA ILE A 183 0.42 10.08 21.18
C ILE A 183 -0.39 8.90 20.61
N ARG A 184 -0.91 8.01 21.47
CA ARG A 184 -1.72 6.87 21.04
C ARG A 184 -2.97 7.30 20.25
N SER A 185 -3.59 8.42 20.62
CA SER A 185 -4.74 8.99 19.90
C SER A 185 -4.37 9.57 18.53
N LEU A 186 -3.18 10.16 18.39
CA LEU A 186 -2.66 10.71 17.13
C LEU A 186 -2.38 9.62 16.10
N PHE A 187 -2.03 8.41 16.56
CA PHE A 187 -1.70 7.26 15.70
C PHE A 187 -2.89 6.31 15.41
N SER A 188 -4.10 6.60 15.91
CA SER A 188 -5.30 5.83 15.55
C SER A 188 -5.82 6.22 14.15
N PRO A 189 -5.97 5.26 13.20
CA PRO A 189 -6.50 5.55 11.86
C PRO A 189 -8.02 5.81 11.87
N PRO A 190 -8.57 6.50 10.86
CA PRO A 190 -8.67 7.95 10.81
C PRO A 190 -9.98 8.50 11.40
N ARG A 191 -9.85 9.43 12.35
CA ARG A 191 -10.73 10.62 12.41
C ARG A 191 -9.89 11.87 12.11
N ARG A 192 -9.20 11.88 10.96
CA ARG A 192 -8.35 12.99 10.45
C ARG A 192 -9.02 14.37 10.61
N LYS A 193 -10.35 14.47 10.41
CA LYS A 193 -11.08 15.75 10.47
C LYS A 193 -11.36 16.29 11.89
N ARG A 194 -11.15 15.50 12.96
CA ARG A 194 -11.50 15.91 14.34
C ARG A 194 -10.29 16.46 15.12
N VAL A 195 -9.09 15.96 14.83
CA VAL A 195 -7.85 16.40 15.48
C VAL A 195 -7.33 17.69 14.87
N GLU A 196 -7.36 17.85 13.54
CA GLU A 196 -7.03 19.14 12.90
C GLU A 196 -7.91 20.28 13.44
N ARG A 197 -9.22 20.05 13.65
CA ARG A 197 -10.10 21.06 14.27
C ARG A 197 -9.77 21.36 15.73
N ARG A 198 -9.23 20.40 16.49
CA ARG A 198 -8.85 20.63 17.89
C ARG A 198 -7.51 21.36 17.98
N LEU A 199 -6.54 21.00 17.14
CA LEU A 199 -5.22 21.66 17.07
C LEU A 199 -5.31 23.08 16.49
N LEU A 200 -6.15 23.32 15.48
CA LEU A 200 -6.44 24.68 15.03
C LEU A 200 -7.12 25.51 16.12
N LYS A 201 -8.04 24.90 16.89
CA LYS A 201 -8.74 25.61 17.98
C LYS A 201 -7.81 25.92 19.15
N THR A 202 -6.88 25.02 19.51
CA THR A 202 -5.88 25.29 20.56
C THR A 202 -4.80 26.25 20.08
N ALA A 203 -4.37 26.21 18.81
CA ALA A 203 -3.44 27.18 18.24
C ALA A 203 -4.06 28.58 18.16
N VAL A 204 -5.33 28.71 17.75
CA VAL A 204 -6.05 29.99 17.75
C VAL A 204 -6.23 30.54 19.17
N LEU A 205 -6.57 29.70 20.15
CA LEU A 205 -6.71 30.13 21.54
C LEU A 205 -5.36 30.53 22.17
N ARG A 206 -4.27 29.82 21.84
CA ARG A 206 -2.92 30.14 22.32
C ARG A 206 -2.38 31.42 21.66
N SER A 207 -2.66 31.64 20.37
CA SER A 207 -2.31 32.87 19.66
C SER A 207 -3.12 34.07 20.16
N ALA A 208 -4.41 33.88 20.49
CA ALA A 208 -5.24 34.93 21.08
C ALA A 208 -4.82 35.29 22.51
N ALA A 209 -4.39 34.31 23.32
CA ALA A 209 -3.86 34.55 24.66
C ALA A 209 -2.51 35.30 24.64
N GLN A 210 -1.66 35.05 23.64
CA GLN A 210 -0.38 35.76 23.47
C GLN A 210 -0.54 37.18 22.88
N ALA A 211 -1.62 37.43 22.14
CA ALA A 211 -1.91 38.74 21.56
C ALA A 211 -2.55 39.74 22.55
N GLY A 212 -2.98 39.29 23.74
CA GLY A 212 -3.66 40.16 24.70
C GLY A 212 -5.11 40.53 24.32
N ASP A 213 -5.62 40.01 23.21
CA ASP A 213 -6.97 40.27 22.67
C ASP A 213 -8.02 39.33 23.27
N LEU A 214 -8.05 39.18 24.59
CA LEU A 214 -9.19 38.56 25.26
C LEU A 214 -10.14 39.64 25.79
N PRO A 215 -11.43 39.63 25.43
CA PRO A 215 -12.40 40.55 26.01
C PRO A 215 -12.53 40.28 27.52
N VAL A 216 -12.32 41.34 28.31
CA VAL A 216 -12.26 41.37 29.79
C VAL A 216 -13.59 40.99 30.48
N SER A 217 -14.63 40.55 29.76
CA SER A 217 -15.95 40.33 30.33
C SER A 217 -16.25 38.86 30.68
N CYS A 218 -15.36 38.16 31.39
CA CYS A 218 -15.67 36.91 32.12
C CYS A 218 -14.71 36.71 33.29
N THR A 219 -14.60 37.70 34.18
CA THR A 219 -14.15 37.49 35.56
C THR A 219 -15.37 37.62 36.47
N ALA A 220 -15.96 36.48 36.82
CA ALA A 220 -16.90 36.39 37.93
C ALA A 220 -16.38 35.37 38.93
N ASP A 221 -16.13 35.86 40.14
CA ASP A 221 -16.12 35.18 41.43
C ASP A 221 -15.19 33.97 41.62
N LEU A 222 -13.96 34.27 42.06
CA LEU A 222 -13.30 33.45 43.08
C LEU A 222 -12.82 34.37 44.21
N GLY A 223 -13.47 34.19 45.35
CA GLY A 223 -13.46 35.06 46.50
C GLY A 223 -12.11 35.21 47.19
N THR A 224 -11.96 36.40 47.74
CA THR A 224 -11.02 36.86 48.76
C THR A 224 -11.14 36.06 50.05
N ALA A 225 -10.02 35.50 50.53
CA ALA A 225 -9.74 35.32 51.95
C ALA A 225 -8.21 35.23 52.17
N LEU A 226 -7.60 36.36 52.56
CA LEU A 226 -6.27 36.41 53.17
C LEU A 226 -6.45 36.49 54.70
N PRO A 227 -5.75 35.68 55.50
CA PRO A 227 -5.53 35.99 56.90
C PRO A 227 -4.31 36.91 57.05
N THR A 228 -4.47 37.94 57.85
CA THR A 228 -3.40 38.80 58.35
C THR A 228 -2.71 38.11 59.53
N GLU A 229 -1.43 37.78 59.39
CA GLU A 229 -0.57 37.49 60.54
C GLU A 229 0.49 38.58 60.71
N LYS A 230 0.49 39.09 61.94
CA LYS A 230 1.37 40.12 62.47
C LYS A 230 2.70 39.46 62.86
N CYS A 231 3.82 40.05 62.45
CA CYS A 231 5.09 39.86 63.15
C CYS A 231 5.46 41.18 63.83
N ASN A 232 5.29 41.21 65.16
CA ASN A 232 6.00 42.09 66.08
C ASN A 232 6.99 41.21 66.84
N THR A 233 8.29 41.48 66.68
CA THR A 233 9.32 41.79 67.71
C THR A 233 10.70 41.58 67.09
#